data_AF-A0A7S1RQ15-F1
#
_entry.id   AF-A0A7S1RQ15-F1
#
_cell.length_a   1.000
_cell.length_b   1.000
_cell.length_c   1.000
_cell.angle_alpha   90.00
_cell.angle_beta   90.00
_cell.angle_gamma   90.00
#
_symmetry.space_group_name_H-M   'P 1'
#
loop_
_entity.id
_entity.type
_entity.pdbx_description
1 polymer ?
#
loop_
_entity_poly.entity_id
_entity_poly.type
_entity_poly.pdbx_seq_one_letter_code
_entity_poly.pdbx_strand_id
1 'polypeptide(L)'
;PAPPRLATFCAQPSSVGTPLSQVGEAALAGAGYDIGPIKAMSRRTATGDLLEWNLAAANHRCSFGELPMGGVVPFLVDWSPNKLPHPSETAPGGCTLVALRAEHPDPGAVGPVLASLGADQCFERSEAAPQGVA
;
A
#
# COMPACT_ATOMS: atom_id res chain seq x y z
N PRO A 1 -12.36 -23.05 11.19
CA PRO A 1 -11.97 -21.81 10.46
C PRO A 1 -10.49 -21.52 10.67
N ALA A 2 -9.77 -21.13 9.61
CA ALA A 2 -8.41 -20.64 9.77
C ALA A 2 -8.42 -19.35 10.63
N PRO A 3 -7.40 -19.10 11.46
CA PRO A 3 -7.30 -17.85 12.19
C PRO A 3 -7.22 -16.66 11.22
N PRO A 4 -7.70 -15.46 11.61
CA PRO A 4 -7.55 -14.27 10.79
C PRO A 4 -6.06 -14.01 10.50
N ARG A 5 -5.77 -13.59 9.27
CA ARG A 5 -4.42 -13.25 8.81
C ARG A 5 -4.48 -11.96 8.01
N LEU A 6 -3.36 -11.25 7.97
CA LEU A 6 -3.19 -10.12 7.06
C LEU A 6 -3.35 -10.63 5.62
N ALA A 7 -4.29 -10.05 4.88
CA ALA A 7 -4.49 -10.39 3.47
C ALA A 7 -3.44 -9.69 2.59
N THR A 8 -3.31 -8.37 2.77
CA THR A 8 -2.34 -7.48 2.11
C THR A 8 -2.46 -6.09 2.78
N PHE A 9 -1.75 -5.09 2.29
CA PHE A 9 -1.80 -3.71 2.78
C PHE A 9 -1.66 -2.72 1.61
N CYS A 10 -2.02 -1.46 1.87
CA CYS A 10 -1.85 -0.36 0.92
C CYS A 10 -0.92 0.70 1.45
N ALA A 11 -0.36 1.47 0.53
CA ALA A 11 0.38 2.68 0.81
C ALA A 11 -0.19 3.83 -0.01
N GLN A 12 -0.24 5.00 0.60
CA GLN A 12 -0.33 6.24 -0.16
C GLN A 12 1.11 6.61 -0.58
N PRO A 13 1.36 6.91 -1.86
CA PRO A 13 2.66 7.41 -2.30
C PRO A 13 3.09 8.64 -1.48
N SER A 14 4.39 8.72 -1.19
CA SER A 14 5.02 9.78 -0.39
C SER A 14 4.70 11.20 -0.84
N SER A 15 4.61 11.40 -2.15
CA SER A 15 4.26 12.68 -2.76
C SER A 15 2.74 12.88 -2.72
N VAL A 16 2.26 13.46 -1.62
CA VAL A 16 0.86 13.85 -1.46
C VAL A 16 0.41 14.70 -2.65
N GLY A 17 -0.65 14.27 -3.34
CA GLY A 17 -1.20 14.96 -4.51
C GLY A 17 -0.56 14.57 -5.85
N THR A 18 0.43 13.68 -5.89
CA THR A 18 0.87 13.08 -7.16
C THR A 18 -0.16 12.05 -7.62
N PRO A 19 -0.73 12.19 -8.84
CA PRO A 19 -1.68 11.23 -9.37
C PRO A 19 -1.05 9.84 -9.53
N LEU A 20 -1.81 8.79 -9.25
CA LEU A 20 -1.32 7.41 -9.41
C LEU A 20 -0.81 7.09 -10.82
N SER A 21 -1.29 7.78 -11.86
CA SER A 21 -0.81 7.60 -13.23
C SER A 21 0.67 7.96 -13.36
N GLN A 22 1.08 9.08 -12.75
CA GLN A 22 2.48 9.52 -12.76
C GLN A 22 3.36 8.59 -11.91
N VAL A 23 2.83 8.09 -10.78
CA VAL A 23 3.53 7.07 -9.98
C VAL A 23 3.71 5.78 -10.79
N GLY A 24 2.68 5.36 -11.53
CA GLY A 24 2.74 4.18 -12.40
C GLY A 24 3.76 4.33 -13.54
N GLU A 25 3.81 5.49 -14.19
CA GLU A 25 4.81 5.80 -15.22
C GLU A 25 6.23 5.75 -14.66
N ALA A 26 6.46 6.34 -13.48
CA ALA A 26 7.75 6.30 -12.81
C ALA A 26 8.16 4.88 -12.39
N ALA A 27 7.21 4.08 -11.88
CA ALA A 27 7.44 2.69 -11.50
C ALA A 27 7.80 1.80 -12.69
N LEU A 28 7.09 1.99 -13.81
CA LEU A 28 7.37 1.27 -15.05
C LEU A 28 8.73 1.65 -15.62
N ALA A 29 9.06 2.94 -15.66
CA ALA A 29 10.33 3.43 -16.21
C ALA A 29 11.54 3.09 -15.33
N GLY A 30 11.40 3.20 -14.01
CA GLY A 30 12.52 3.04 -13.06
C GLY A 30 12.78 1.59 -12.64
N ALA A 31 11.73 0.76 -12.57
CA ALA A 31 11.82 -0.59 -12.03
C ALA A 31 11.11 -1.66 -12.87
N GLY A 32 10.52 -1.29 -14.03
CA GLY A 32 9.76 -2.21 -14.86
C GLY A 32 8.46 -2.70 -14.20
N TYR A 33 7.97 -2.00 -13.17
CA TYR A 33 6.81 -2.43 -12.40
C TYR A 33 5.53 -1.73 -12.87
N ASP A 34 4.56 -2.53 -13.34
CA ASP A 34 3.22 -2.05 -13.68
C ASP A 34 2.31 -2.12 -12.45
N ILE A 35 1.78 -0.97 -12.01
CA ILE A 35 0.83 -0.86 -10.89
C ILE A 35 -0.58 -1.38 -11.23
N GLY A 36 -0.83 -1.68 -12.51
CA GLY A 36 -2.12 -2.09 -13.02
C GLY A 36 -3.10 -0.92 -13.20
N PRO A 37 -4.36 -1.21 -13.59
CA PRO A 37 -5.34 -0.17 -13.87
C PRO A 37 -5.75 0.60 -12.61
N ILE A 38 -5.78 1.92 -12.73
CA ILE A 38 -6.30 2.84 -11.72
C ILE A 38 -7.82 2.89 -11.84
N LYS A 39 -8.52 2.73 -10.72
CA LYS A 39 -9.98 2.82 -10.63
C LYS A 39 -10.38 3.92 -9.66
N ALA A 40 -11.29 4.79 -10.10
CA ALA A 40 -12.02 5.68 -9.21
C ALA A 40 -12.98 4.84 -8.36
N MET A 41 -12.95 5.08 -7.05
CA MET A 41 -13.70 4.36 -6.04
C MET A 41 -14.43 5.35 -5.15
N SER A 42 -15.57 4.93 -4.62
CA SER A 42 -16.28 5.71 -3.63
C SER A 42 -17.10 4.83 -2.69
N ARG A 43 -17.42 5.37 -1.51
CA ARG A 43 -18.41 4.79 -0.61
C ARG A 43 -19.09 5.87 0.20
N ARG A 44 -20.32 5.60 0.66
CA ARG A 44 -20.96 6.45 1.66
C ARG A 44 -20.48 6.07 3.06
N THR A 45 -20.18 7.07 3.88
CA THR A 45 -19.88 6.91 5.31
C THR A 45 -21.17 6.55 6.07
N ALA A 46 -21.05 6.21 7.36
CA ALA A 46 -22.20 6.01 8.23
C ALA A 46 -23.08 7.27 8.39
N THR A 47 -22.48 8.47 8.19
CA THR A 47 -23.17 9.76 8.19
C THR A 47 -23.79 10.12 6.83
N GLY A 48 -23.53 9.33 5.79
CA GLY A 48 -24.08 9.52 4.44
C GLY A 48 -23.19 10.33 3.48
N ASP A 49 -22.11 10.91 3.99
CA ASP A 49 -21.12 11.66 3.21
C ASP A 49 -20.42 10.76 2.18
N LEU A 50 -20.05 11.31 1.02
CA LEU A 50 -19.38 10.57 -0.04
C LEU A 50 -17.85 10.65 0.13
N LEU A 51 -17.24 9.52 0.43
CA LEU A 51 -15.79 9.34 0.42
C LEU A 51 -15.34 8.86 -0.96
N GLU A 52 -14.31 9.49 -1.53
CA GLU A 52 -13.83 9.25 -2.90
C GLU A 52 -12.32 9.05 -2.94
N TRP A 53 -11.82 8.13 -3.76
CA TRP A 53 -10.38 7.86 -3.92
C TRP A 53 -10.06 7.17 -5.23
N ASN A 54 -8.79 7.20 -5.65
CA ASN A 54 -8.27 6.37 -6.72
C ASN A 54 -7.53 5.15 -6.14
N LEU A 55 -7.62 4.03 -6.84
CA LEU A 55 -7.08 2.74 -6.37
C LEU A 55 -6.40 1.98 -7.51
N ALA A 56 -5.13 1.59 -7.32
CA ALA A 56 -4.41 0.67 -8.19
C ALA A 56 -4.10 -0.62 -7.40
N ALA A 57 -5.00 -1.60 -7.50
CA ALA A 57 -4.98 -2.81 -6.66
C ALA A 57 -5.31 -4.11 -7.43
N ALA A 58 -5.31 -4.07 -8.77
CA ALA A 58 -5.68 -5.25 -9.57
C ALA A 58 -4.69 -6.42 -9.35
N ASN A 59 -3.41 -6.10 -9.20
CA ASN A 59 -2.33 -7.06 -8.98
C ASN A 59 -2.39 -7.73 -7.60
N HIS A 60 -3.25 -7.25 -6.69
CA HIS A 60 -3.38 -7.72 -5.31
C HIS A 60 -4.71 -8.43 -5.04
N ARG A 61 -5.44 -8.80 -6.11
CA ARG A 61 -6.70 -9.57 -6.03
C ARG A 61 -6.49 -11.09 -6.11
N CYS A 62 -5.25 -11.51 -6.26
CA CYS A 62 -4.79 -12.90 -6.39
C CYS A 62 -4.58 -13.56 -5.01
N SER A 63 -4.24 -14.86 -5.00
CA SER A 63 -3.94 -15.57 -3.74
C SER A 63 -2.62 -15.07 -3.13
N PHE A 64 -2.40 -15.28 -1.83
CA PHE A 64 -1.20 -14.77 -1.12
C PHE A 64 0.13 -15.09 -1.81
N GLY A 65 0.28 -16.29 -2.39
CA GLY A 65 1.48 -16.71 -3.12
C GLY A 65 1.72 -16.03 -4.48
N GLU A 66 0.75 -15.23 -4.93
CA GLU A 66 0.77 -14.50 -6.20
C GLU A 66 0.88 -12.99 -5.99
N LEU A 67 0.96 -12.54 -4.72
CA LEU A 67 1.11 -11.12 -4.42
C LEU A 67 2.46 -10.61 -4.93
N PRO A 68 2.52 -9.37 -5.46
CA PRO A 68 3.75 -8.77 -5.95
C PRO A 68 4.88 -8.83 -4.92
N MET A 69 6.03 -9.37 -5.34
CA MET A 69 7.23 -9.54 -4.50
C MET A 69 6.92 -10.21 -3.15
N GLY A 70 6.20 -11.33 -3.17
CA GLY A 70 5.86 -12.07 -1.95
C GLY A 70 4.94 -11.30 -0.99
N GLY A 71 4.22 -10.30 -1.50
CA GLY A 71 3.34 -9.45 -0.70
C GLY A 71 4.05 -8.29 -0.01
N VAL A 72 5.33 -8.02 -0.30
CA VAL A 72 6.05 -6.85 0.26
C VAL A 72 5.71 -5.56 -0.48
N VAL A 73 5.32 -5.62 -1.75
CA VAL A 73 4.93 -4.44 -2.52
C VAL A 73 3.44 -4.12 -2.26
N PRO A 74 3.09 -2.93 -1.73
CA PRO A 74 1.70 -2.54 -1.48
C PRO A 74 0.92 -2.30 -2.77
N PHE A 75 -0.41 -2.35 -2.68
CA PHE A 75 -1.24 -1.65 -3.66
C PHE A 75 -1.35 -0.17 -3.31
N LEU A 76 -1.62 0.67 -4.31
CA LEU A 76 -1.62 2.12 -4.12
C LEU A 76 -3.04 2.68 -3.95
N VAL A 77 -3.15 3.62 -3.02
CA VAL A 77 -4.37 4.39 -2.75
C VAL A 77 -4.06 5.88 -2.85
N ASP A 78 -4.94 6.63 -3.49
CA ASP A 78 -4.84 8.09 -3.61
C ASP A 78 -6.16 8.72 -3.14
N TRP A 79 -6.09 9.41 -2.00
CA TRP A 79 -7.21 10.09 -1.38
C TRP A 79 -7.42 11.52 -1.91
N SER A 80 -6.60 12.02 -2.84
CA SER A 80 -6.70 13.41 -3.32
C SER A 80 -8.06 13.83 -3.91
N PRO A 81 -8.90 12.93 -4.48
CA PRO A 81 -10.26 13.31 -4.89
C PRO A 81 -11.19 13.62 -3.70
N ASN A 82 -10.89 13.10 -2.51
CA ASN A 82 -11.72 13.26 -1.32
C ASN A 82 -11.71 14.71 -0.82
N LYS A 83 -12.89 15.22 -0.47
CA LYS A 83 -13.06 16.55 0.15
C LYS A 83 -13.33 16.50 1.66
N LEU A 84 -13.52 15.30 2.20
CA LEU A 84 -13.74 15.06 3.62
C LEU A 84 -12.41 14.98 4.38
N PRO A 85 -12.40 15.05 5.72
CA PRO A 85 -11.23 14.70 6.52
C PRO A 85 -10.66 13.34 6.13
N HIS A 86 -9.35 13.16 6.28
CA HIS A 86 -8.70 11.92 5.89
C HIS A 86 -9.29 10.74 6.69
N PRO A 87 -9.53 9.55 6.09
CA PRO A 87 -10.16 8.43 6.80
C PRO A 87 -9.42 7.98 8.06
N SER A 88 -8.10 8.18 8.14
CA SER A 88 -7.32 7.88 9.36
C SER A 88 -7.56 8.87 10.50
N GLU A 89 -8.01 10.10 10.22
CA GLU A 89 -8.33 11.11 11.24
C GLU A 89 -9.68 10.84 11.91
N THR A 90 -10.57 10.16 11.19
CA THR A 90 -11.94 9.85 11.64
C THR A 90 -12.14 8.38 12.01
N ALA A 91 -11.09 7.56 11.89
CA ALA A 91 -11.14 6.16 12.27
C ALA A 91 -11.39 5.99 13.78
N PRO A 92 -12.16 4.98 14.21
CA PRO A 92 -12.25 4.64 15.61
C PRO A 92 -10.86 4.38 16.20
N GLY A 93 -10.56 5.02 17.33
CA GLY A 93 -9.36 4.70 18.09
C GLY A 93 -9.41 3.31 18.74
N GLY A 94 -8.40 3.00 19.55
CA GLY A 94 -8.33 1.75 20.33
C GLY A 94 -7.27 0.77 19.86
N CYS A 95 -6.68 1.00 18.69
CA CYS A 95 -5.42 0.38 18.32
C CYS A 95 -4.50 1.39 17.61
N THR A 96 -3.20 1.11 17.65
CA THR A 96 -2.20 1.82 16.87
C THR A 96 -1.30 0.79 16.23
N LEU A 97 -1.00 0.97 14.95
CA LEU A 97 -0.01 0.15 14.27
C LEU A 97 1.37 0.50 14.85
N VAL A 98 1.95 -0.42 15.64
CA VAL A 98 3.28 -0.23 16.24
C VAL A 98 4.39 -0.56 15.25
N ALA A 99 4.23 -1.66 14.52
CA ALA A 99 5.18 -2.11 13.52
C ALA A 99 4.49 -2.98 12.46
N LEU A 100 5.00 -2.89 11.23
CA LEU A 100 4.72 -3.85 10.16
C LEU A 100 6.07 -4.38 9.68
N ARG A 101 6.22 -5.70 9.59
CA ARG A 101 7.44 -6.35 9.13
C ARG A 101 7.14 -7.25 7.95
N ALA A 102 7.99 -7.15 6.94
CA ALA A 102 7.93 -7.95 5.74
C ALA A 102 9.32 -8.56 5.46
N GLU A 103 9.35 -9.75 4.88
CA GLU A 103 10.59 -10.45 4.52
C GLU A 103 10.50 -10.86 3.05
N HIS A 104 11.61 -10.72 2.32
CA HIS A 104 11.72 -11.20 0.95
C HIS A 104 13.11 -11.84 0.77
N PRO A 105 13.22 -13.00 0.07
CA PRO A 105 14.50 -13.67 -0.14
C PRO A 105 15.49 -12.85 -0.98
N ASP A 106 14.97 -11.95 -1.82
CA ASP A 106 15.78 -11.02 -2.62
C ASP A 106 15.38 -9.56 -2.29
N PRO A 107 15.99 -8.93 -1.27
CA PRO A 107 15.71 -7.53 -0.96
C PRO A 107 16.19 -6.56 -2.05
N GLY A 108 17.15 -6.97 -2.89
CA GLY A 108 17.67 -6.16 -3.99
C GLY A 108 16.63 -5.94 -5.11
N ALA A 109 15.76 -6.92 -5.32
CA ALA A 109 14.64 -6.79 -6.26
C ALA A 109 13.49 -5.90 -5.72
N VAL A 110 13.28 -5.85 -4.41
CA VAL A 110 12.14 -5.14 -3.80
C VAL A 110 12.39 -3.64 -3.65
N GLY A 111 13.60 -3.26 -3.21
CA GLY A 111 13.95 -1.88 -2.92
C GLY A 111 13.67 -0.89 -4.07
N PRO A 112 14.14 -1.16 -5.31
CA PRO A 112 13.88 -0.29 -6.45
C PRO A 112 12.39 -0.12 -6.76
N VAL A 113 11.58 -1.18 -6.61
CA VAL A 113 10.13 -1.11 -6.82
C VAL A 113 9.50 -0.21 -5.76
N LEU A 114 9.79 -0.44 -4.47
CA LEU A 114 9.23 0.39 -3.39
C LEU A 114 9.61 1.87 -3.54
N ALA A 115 10.86 2.17 -3.91
CA ALA A 115 11.32 3.53 -4.13
C ALA A 115 10.60 4.19 -5.31
N SER A 116 10.40 3.46 -6.41
CA SER A 116 9.67 3.96 -7.58
C SER A 116 8.19 4.25 -7.31
N LEU A 117 7.61 3.59 -6.30
CA LEU A 117 6.25 3.80 -5.84
C LEU A 117 6.14 4.91 -4.77
N GLY A 118 7.28 5.43 -4.29
CA GLY A 118 7.34 6.33 -3.14
C GLY A 118 6.85 5.68 -1.84
N ALA A 119 6.97 4.35 -1.74
CA ALA A 119 6.54 3.56 -0.59
C ALA A 119 7.73 3.07 0.26
N ASP A 120 8.96 3.29 -0.18
CA ASP A 120 10.20 2.94 0.50
C ASP A 120 10.32 3.62 1.88
N GLN A 121 9.85 4.86 2.02
CA GLN A 121 9.80 5.56 3.31
C GLN A 121 8.88 4.90 4.35
N CYS A 122 8.01 3.96 3.94
CA CYS A 122 7.20 3.16 4.87
C CYS A 122 7.98 1.98 5.46
N PHE A 123 9.21 1.73 4.98
CA PHE A 123 10.01 0.58 5.37
C PHE A 123 11.39 1.01 5.86
N GLU A 124 11.81 0.43 6.97
CA GLU A 124 13.21 0.40 7.37
C GLU A 124 13.78 -0.98 7.02
N ARG A 125 14.89 -1.00 6.28
CA ARG A 125 15.60 -2.24 5.97
C ARG A 125 16.39 -2.68 7.20
N SER A 126 16.17 -3.91 7.64
CA SER A 126 16.98 -4.55 8.69
C SER A 126 17.89 -5.62 8.09
N GLU A 127 19.14 -5.67 8.53
CA GLU A 127 20.10 -6.75 8.24
C GLU A 127 19.99 -7.92 9.24
N ALA A 128 19.29 -7.73 10.35
CA ALA A 128 19.17 -8.71 11.41
C ALA A 128 17.93 -9.61 11.23
N ALA A 129 18.13 -10.92 11.40
CA ALA A 129 17.03 -11.84 11.71
C ALA A 129 16.31 -11.33 12.98
N PRO A 130 14.98 -11.47 13.06
CA PRO A 130 14.22 -10.85 14.13
C PRO A 130 14.62 -11.48 15.47
N GLN A 131 15.03 -10.66 16.42
CA GLN A 131 14.87 -11.05 17.83
C GLN A 131 13.39 -10.91 18.14
N GLY A 132 12.77 -12.01 18.59
CA GLY A 132 11.33 -12.15 18.72
C GLY A 132 10.69 -10.94 19.41
N VAL A 133 9.62 -10.42 18.80
CA VAL A 133 8.71 -9.51 19.49
C VAL A 133 8.06 -10.33 20.61
N ALA A 134 8.35 -9.96 21.86
CA ALA A 134 7.77 -10.55 23.06
C ALA A 134 6.27 -10.26 23.16
#